data_AF-A0A444YJ72-F1
#
_entry.id   AF-A0A444YJ72-F1
#
_cell.length_a   1.000
_cell.length_b   1.000
_cell.length_c   1.000
_cell.angle_alpha   90.00
_cell.angle_beta   90.00
_cell.angle_gamma   90.00
#
_symmetry.space_group_name_H-M   'P 1'
#
loop_
_entity.id
_entity.type
_entity.pdbx_description
1 polymer ?
#
loop_
_entity_poly.entity_id
_entity_poly.type
_entity_poly.pdbx_seq_one_letter_code
_entity_poly.pdbx_strand_id
1 'polypeptide(L)'
;MHAKVNYCCVKTTYYFVCVPSQETQDSFITGYTCNSRERVVFTVLELSASFLHSLKKRRQKKEGPTAYCFGGHSSILEFGGALQKGKVDLSHMRRTSTLVGVLLVLTLISCGPWRVWSSSLCKQTNLEVRPHSVSITEFGAVGDGVTLNTKAFQNAIFYLNSFADKGGAKLFVPAGRWLTGSFDLISHLTLWLDKDAVILGSTNPDDWPVVDPLPSYGRGRELPGGRHKSLIYGQDLTDVVITGNNGTIDGQGSIWWSLFRNKTLDYTRPHLVELMNSAGVLISNLTFLDSPFWNIHPVYCSQVTVKKVKILAPLDSPNTDGIDPDSSDNVCIEDCYISTGDDLIAIKSGWDEYGIAFGRPSTNIIINRLTGRTATSAGIAIGSEMSGGVSEVHAQDIRFFDSYSAIRIKTSPGRGGYVRNVFVSNMTLENVDIAIRFTGTYGDHPDDKFDPNALPLIEKITIKDVIGQNIKRAGLLEGIEGDNFVNICLSNIILNVSSSYSWNCSNVQGYSDFVSPEACKPLKERIFPEHSSDCYNLSNHLQSSNNQTRAGQISGDIQC
;
A
#
# COMPACT_ATOMS: atom_id res chain seq x y z
N MET A 1 37.31 -33.98 -20.83
CA MET A 1 37.07 -34.56 -22.16
C MET A 1 35.71 -34.10 -22.65
N HIS A 2 35.71 -33.40 -23.79
CA HIS A 2 34.61 -32.98 -24.67
C HIS A 2 33.25 -32.53 -24.12
N ALA A 3 33.05 -31.21 -24.18
CA ALA A 3 31.75 -30.56 -24.33
C ALA A 3 31.15 -30.86 -25.71
N LYS A 4 29.84 -31.12 -25.76
CA LYS A 4 29.01 -31.02 -26.97
C LYS A 4 28.03 -29.88 -26.78
N VAL A 5 28.14 -28.89 -27.66
CA VAL A 5 27.19 -27.81 -27.87
C VAL A 5 26.18 -28.30 -28.91
N ASN A 6 24.88 -28.22 -28.59
CA ASN A 6 23.81 -28.33 -29.58
C ASN A 6 23.00 -27.03 -29.53
N TYR A 7 22.94 -26.33 -30.67
CA TYR A 7 22.16 -25.12 -30.88
C TYR A 7 20.69 -25.46 -31.06
N CYS A 8 19.81 -24.72 -30.38
CA CYS A 8 18.36 -24.73 -30.64
C CYS A 8 18.04 -23.56 -31.58
N CYS A 9 17.57 -23.84 -32.80
CA CYS A 9 17.06 -22.84 -33.73
C CYS A 9 15.67 -22.36 -33.27
N VAL A 10 15.54 -21.09 -32.89
CA VAL A 10 14.24 -20.44 -32.71
C VAL A 10 13.81 -19.87 -34.06
N LYS A 11 12.71 -20.40 -34.62
CA LYS A 11 11.99 -19.79 -35.75
C LYS A 11 11.18 -18.61 -35.22
N THR A 12 11.52 -17.39 -35.61
CA THR A 12 10.66 -16.22 -35.40
C THR A 12 9.73 -16.10 -36.59
N THR A 13 8.44 -16.33 -36.37
CA THR A 13 7.37 -16.10 -37.36
C THR A 13 6.86 -14.67 -37.19
N TYR A 14 6.96 -13.84 -38.23
CA TYR A 14 6.33 -12.53 -38.27
C TYR A 14 4.92 -12.66 -38.85
N TYR A 15 3.90 -12.20 -38.12
CA TYR A 15 2.55 -12.03 -38.64
C TYR A 15 2.39 -10.61 -39.18
N PHE A 16 2.10 -10.48 -40.47
CA PHE A 16 1.62 -9.22 -41.06
C PHE A 16 0.10 -9.17 -40.95
N VAL A 17 -0.44 -8.16 -40.29
CA VAL A 17 -1.88 -7.85 -40.27
C VAL A 17 -2.15 -6.82 -41.36
N CYS A 18 -2.83 -7.23 -42.43
CA CYS A 18 -3.35 -6.31 -43.44
C CYS A 18 -4.73 -5.78 -43.01
N VAL A 19 -4.88 -4.46 -43.00
CA VAL A 19 -6.17 -3.77 -42.80
C VAL A 19 -6.87 -3.64 -44.16
N PRO A 20 -8.17 -3.98 -44.30
CA PRO A 20 -8.87 -3.81 -45.57
C PRO A 20 -9.36 -2.37 -45.74
N SER A 21 -9.02 -1.75 -46.88
CA SER A 21 -9.70 -0.56 -47.40
C SER A 21 -10.86 -0.97 -48.31
N GLN A 22 -12.01 -0.34 -48.14
CA GLN A 22 -13.22 -0.57 -48.95
C GLN A 22 -13.08 -0.10 -50.42
N GLU A 23 -13.74 -0.88 -51.28
CA GLU A 23 -14.32 -0.57 -52.61
C GLU A 23 -13.43 -0.28 -53.82
N THR A 24 -13.41 -1.20 -54.80
CA THR A 24 -14.23 -1.10 -56.05
C THR A 24 -14.10 -2.36 -56.92
N GLN A 25 -15.12 -2.58 -57.76
CA GLN A 25 -15.44 -3.79 -58.54
C GLN A 25 -14.55 -4.05 -59.77
N ASP A 26 -14.65 -5.31 -60.22
CA ASP A 26 -14.54 -5.83 -61.60
C ASP A 26 -13.25 -6.48 -62.12
N SER A 27 -13.43 -7.78 -62.39
CA SER A 27 -13.01 -8.55 -63.57
C SER A 27 -11.60 -9.16 -63.67
N PHE A 28 -11.62 -10.45 -64.02
CA PHE A 28 -10.52 -11.32 -64.42
C PHE A 28 -9.68 -10.73 -65.56
N ILE A 29 -8.36 -10.95 -65.55
CA ILE A 29 -7.57 -11.54 -66.66
C ILE A 29 -6.11 -11.80 -66.23
N THR A 30 -5.61 -12.92 -66.71
CA THR A 30 -4.26 -13.48 -66.69
C THR A 30 -3.17 -12.58 -67.29
N GLY A 31 -1.96 -12.62 -66.72
CA GLY A 31 -0.72 -12.69 -67.52
C GLY A 31 0.30 -11.54 -67.41
N TYR A 32 1.51 -11.96 -67.01
CA TYR A 32 2.84 -11.60 -67.54
C TYR A 32 3.70 -10.48 -66.94
N THR A 33 4.95 -10.93 -66.75
CA THR A 33 6.25 -10.31 -67.06
C THR A 33 6.90 -9.36 -66.06
N CYS A 34 8.02 -9.87 -65.55
CA CYS A 34 9.15 -9.16 -65.02
C CYS A 34 9.86 -8.40 -66.15
N ASN A 35 10.16 -7.11 -65.99
CA ASN A 35 11.28 -6.49 -66.67
C ASN A 35 11.97 -5.45 -65.78
N SER A 36 13.29 -5.52 -65.82
CA SER A 36 14.28 -4.90 -64.94
C SER A 36 14.62 -3.45 -65.28
N ARG A 37 15.04 -2.67 -64.26
CA ARG A 37 16.04 -1.55 -64.18
C ARG A 37 15.64 -0.67 -62.98
N GLU A 38 16.42 -0.32 -61.96
CA GLU A 38 17.86 -0.21 -61.69
C GLU A 38 18.15 -0.20 -60.16
N ARG A 39 19.30 -0.77 -59.77
CA ARG A 39 20.22 -0.59 -58.59
C ARG A 39 19.65 0.02 -57.29
N VAL A 40 19.57 -0.69 -56.16
CA VAL A 40 20.61 -1.24 -55.24
C VAL A 40 21.53 -0.18 -54.60
N VAL A 41 21.33 0.06 -53.29
CA VAL A 41 22.39 0.15 -52.27
C VAL A 41 21.87 -0.50 -50.98
N PHE A 42 22.43 -1.64 -50.59
CA PHE A 42 22.30 -2.25 -49.27
C PHE A 42 23.61 -1.97 -48.51
N THR A 43 23.52 -1.55 -47.24
CA THR A 43 24.66 -1.58 -46.33
C THR A 43 24.38 -2.61 -45.24
N VAL A 44 25.17 -3.68 -45.26
CA VAL A 44 25.31 -4.71 -44.23
C VAL A 44 26.43 -4.26 -43.30
N LEU A 45 26.20 -4.24 -41.99
CA LEU A 45 27.25 -4.04 -40.99
C LEU A 45 27.49 -5.38 -40.28
N GLU A 46 28.65 -5.98 -40.59
CA GLU A 46 29.23 -7.11 -39.89
C GLU A 46 29.81 -6.68 -38.52
N LEU A 47 29.61 -7.54 -37.54
CA LEU A 47 30.29 -7.56 -36.26
C LEU A 47 31.64 -8.29 -36.39
N SER A 48 32.72 -7.69 -35.89
CA SER A 48 33.94 -8.42 -35.57
C SER A 48 34.51 -7.97 -34.22
N ALA A 49 34.61 -8.89 -33.27
CA ALA A 49 35.57 -8.85 -32.18
C ALA A 49 36.95 -9.31 -32.72
N SER A 50 38.12 -8.84 -32.28
CA SER A 50 38.78 -9.28 -31.04
C SER A 50 40.18 -8.64 -30.88
N PHE A 51 40.57 -8.39 -29.63
CA PHE A 51 41.87 -8.70 -28.98
C PHE A 51 43.16 -7.82 -29.09
N LEU A 52 43.62 -7.44 -27.88
CA LEU A 52 45.00 -7.37 -27.32
C LEU A 52 46.01 -6.25 -27.70
N HIS A 53 46.32 -5.41 -26.70
CA HIS A 53 47.58 -5.37 -25.92
C HIS A 53 48.16 -3.97 -25.59
N SER A 54 48.54 -3.87 -24.32
CA SER A 54 49.26 -2.84 -23.55
C SER A 54 50.57 -2.30 -24.17
N LEU A 55 50.87 -1.00 -24.01
CA LEU A 55 52.04 -0.47 -23.25
C LEU A 55 52.30 1.05 -23.47
N LYS A 56 52.51 1.77 -22.34
CA LYS A 56 53.45 2.90 -22.04
C LYS A 56 53.73 3.94 -23.17
N LYS A 57 53.67 5.27 -22.95
CA LYS A 57 54.60 6.10 -22.14
C LYS A 57 54.31 7.61 -22.34
N ARG A 58 54.19 8.34 -21.22
CA ARG A 58 54.64 9.72 -20.89
C ARG A 58 55.03 10.74 -22.00
N ARG A 59 54.46 11.96 -21.92
CA ARG A 59 55.10 13.24 -21.45
C ARG A 59 54.07 14.39 -21.52
N GLN A 60 53.82 15.12 -20.42
CA GLN A 60 54.19 16.53 -20.13
C GLN A 60 53.72 17.54 -21.21
N LYS A 61 53.04 18.67 -20.92
CA LYS A 61 53.27 19.71 -19.88
C LYS A 61 52.15 20.77 -19.96
N LYS A 62 51.80 21.40 -18.81
CA LYS A 62 51.41 22.83 -18.55
C LYS A 62 50.35 23.49 -19.47
N GLU A 63 49.35 24.22 -18.99
CA GLU A 63 49.41 25.38 -18.08
C GLU A 63 48.01 25.73 -17.51
N GLY A 64 47.98 26.53 -16.44
CA GLY A 64 46.86 26.72 -15.50
C GLY A 64 45.84 27.84 -15.81
N PRO A 65 45.18 28.40 -14.77
CA PRO A 65 43.74 28.71 -14.76
C PRO A 65 43.41 30.21 -14.83
N THR A 66 42.13 30.53 -15.10
CA THR A 66 41.57 31.87 -14.89
C THR A 66 40.35 31.81 -13.97
N ALA A 67 40.50 32.48 -12.82
CA ALA A 67 39.45 32.91 -11.92
C ALA A 67 39.02 34.35 -12.29
N TYR A 68 37.78 34.72 -11.97
CA TYR A 68 37.36 36.12 -11.88
C TYR A 68 36.60 36.34 -10.56
N CYS A 69 37.08 37.31 -9.78
CA CYS A 69 36.38 37.98 -8.67
C CYS A 69 36.29 39.48 -8.99
N PHE A 70 35.15 40.08 -8.68
CA PHE A 70 34.89 41.50 -8.34
C PHE A 70 33.55 41.46 -7.60
N GLY A 71 33.21 42.21 -6.55
CA GLY A 71 33.74 43.38 -5.85
C GLY A 71 32.53 43.95 -5.09
N GLY A 72 32.68 44.30 -3.81
CA GLY A 72 31.55 44.58 -2.91
C GLY A 72 30.91 45.96 -3.05
N HIS A 73 29.81 46.19 -2.30
CA HIS A 73 29.47 47.48 -1.67
C HIS A 73 28.44 47.29 -0.55
N SER A 74 28.72 47.90 0.59
CA SER A 74 27.85 48.11 1.75
C SER A 74 26.99 49.36 1.54
N SER A 75 25.74 49.36 2.03
CA SER A 75 24.96 50.58 2.27
C SER A 75 23.94 50.36 3.39
N ILE A 76 24.12 51.14 4.44
CA ILE A 76 23.26 51.38 5.60
C ILE A 76 22.13 52.32 5.16
N LEU A 77 20.89 52.07 5.62
CA LEU A 77 19.81 53.06 5.61
C LEU A 77 19.08 53.00 6.95
N GLU A 78 19.39 53.98 7.80
CA GLU A 78 18.55 54.45 8.90
C GLU A 78 17.48 55.42 8.34
N PHE A 79 16.25 55.31 8.82
CA PHE A 79 15.32 56.44 8.86
C PHE A 79 14.63 56.44 10.23
N GLY A 80 14.91 57.49 11.00
CA GLY A 80 14.17 57.84 12.22
C GLY A 80 12.88 58.59 11.90
N GLY A 81 11.90 58.45 12.78
CA GLY A 81 10.66 59.22 12.79
C GLY A 81 9.95 59.05 14.14
N ALA A 82 9.86 60.14 14.90
CA ALA A 82 9.36 60.21 16.26
C ALA A 82 7.86 60.60 16.34
N LEU A 83 7.32 60.53 17.57
CA LEU A 83 6.04 61.06 18.10
C LEU A 83 4.81 60.15 17.85
N GLN A 84 3.89 59.91 18.81
CA GLN A 84 3.51 60.68 19.99
C GLN A 84 2.80 59.78 21.04
N LYS A 85 2.95 60.13 22.31
CA LYS A 85 2.26 59.54 23.48
C LYS A 85 0.78 59.97 23.52
N GLY A 86 -0.11 59.02 23.80
CA GLY A 86 -1.46 59.27 24.29
C GLY A 86 -1.76 58.35 25.47
N LYS A 87 -1.95 58.95 26.65
CA LYS A 87 -2.22 58.31 27.93
C LYS A 87 -3.62 58.77 28.35
N VAL A 88 -4.56 57.86 28.62
CA VAL A 88 -5.76 58.17 29.42
C VAL A 88 -6.01 57.03 30.39
N ASP A 89 -6.18 57.44 31.64
CA ASP A 89 -6.25 56.65 32.87
C ASP A 89 -7.72 56.42 33.29
N LEU A 90 -7.90 55.42 34.15
CA LEU A 90 -9.11 54.83 34.70
C LEU A 90 -9.96 55.80 35.56
N SER A 91 -11.27 55.53 35.70
CA SER A 91 -11.86 55.14 37.01
C SER A 91 -13.42 55.14 37.08
N HIS A 92 -13.92 54.20 37.89
CA HIS A 92 -15.09 54.25 38.80
C HIS A 92 -16.54 53.92 38.37
N MET A 93 -17.08 52.78 38.87
CA MET A 93 -18.19 52.64 39.87
C MET A 93 -18.80 51.22 39.83
N ARG A 94 -18.57 50.36 40.84
CA ARG A 94 -19.44 50.00 41.99
C ARG A 94 -20.89 49.52 41.68
N ARG A 95 -21.04 48.19 41.75
CA ARG A 95 -22.08 47.34 42.38
C ARG A 95 -23.56 47.77 42.37
N THR A 96 -24.41 46.92 41.78
CA THR A 96 -25.66 46.41 42.41
C THR A 96 -26.04 45.05 41.81
N SER A 97 -26.45 44.12 42.68
CA SER A 97 -26.81 42.73 42.41
C SER A 97 -28.30 42.59 42.08
N THR A 98 -28.64 41.75 41.09
CA THR A 98 -29.90 40.97 41.07
C THR A 98 -29.74 39.78 40.11
N LEU A 99 -29.77 38.57 40.68
CA LEU A 99 -30.01 37.31 39.97
C LEU A 99 -31.45 37.31 39.44
N VAL A 100 -31.66 36.92 38.18
CA VAL A 100 -32.56 35.83 37.71
C VAL A 100 -32.15 35.53 36.26
N GLY A 101 -31.86 34.26 35.97
CA GLY A 101 -31.17 33.84 34.75
C GLY A 101 -32.04 33.60 33.52
N VAL A 102 -31.36 33.37 32.40
CA VAL A 102 -31.67 32.44 31.29
C VAL A 102 -30.36 32.25 30.49
N LEU A 103 -30.09 31.00 30.10
CA LEU A 103 -29.01 30.51 29.24
C LEU A 103 -28.56 31.47 28.12
N LEU A 104 -27.25 31.76 28.06
CA LEU A 104 -26.50 32.02 26.81
C LEU A 104 -24.99 32.10 27.10
N VAL A 105 -24.33 30.93 27.17
CA VAL A 105 -22.87 30.84 27.04
C VAL A 105 -22.59 30.24 25.66
N LEU A 106 -22.67 31.08 24.64
CA LEU A 106 -22.12 30.79 23.32
C LEU A 106 -20.66 31.22 23.32
N THR A 107 -19.79 30.23 23.50
CA THR A 107 -18.64 29.96 22.63
C THR A 107 -17.90 31.16 22.04
N LEU A 108 -16.88 31.64 22.77
CA LEU A 108 -15.71 32.31 22.19
C LEU A 108 -14.44 31.66 22.75
N ILE A 109 -14.29 30.36 22.48
CA ILE A 109 -12.95 29.77 22.39
C ILE A 109 -12.55 29.99 20.94
N SER A 110 -11.67 30.97 20.74
CA SER A 110 -11.00 31.21 19.48
C SER A 110 -10.41 29.89 18.98
N CYS A 111 -11.00 29.37 17.91
CA CYS A 111 -10.43 28.31 17.10
C CYS A 111 -9.19 28.87 16.41
N GLY A 112 -8.06 28.88 17.12
CA GLY A 112 -6.77 28.90 16.45
C GLY A 112 -6.70 27.61 15.63
N PRO A 113 -6.36 27.64 14.34
CA PRO A 113 -6.18 26.41 13.59
C PRO A 113 -5.06 25.64 14.28
N TRP A 114 -5.40 24.50 14.88
CA TRP A 114 -4.41 23.53 15.31
C TRP A 114 -3.69 23.11 14.04
N ARG A 115 -2.55 23.75 13.76
CA ARG A 115 -1.60 23.25 12.78
C ARG A 115 -1.03 21.97 13.38
N VAL A 116 -1.71 20.85 13.12
CA VAL A 116 -1.12 19.52 13.28
C VAL A 116 0.03 19.47 12.29
N TRP A 117 1.24 19.78 12.76
CA TRP A 117 2.46 19.44 12.06
C TRP A 117 2.64 17.92 12.18
N SER A 118 1.88 17.19 11.35
CA SER A 118 2.17 15.78 11.12
C SER A 118 3.31 15.74 10.11
N SER A 119 4.53 15.49 10.59
CA SER A 119 5.62 15.08 9.72
C SER A 119 5.25 13.73 9.13
N SER A 120 4.97 13.67 7.83
CA SER A 120 4.72 12.39 7.15
C SER A 120 6.00 11.55 7.23
N LEU A 121 5.85 10.32 7.72
CA LEU A 121 6.93 9.32 7.69
C LEU A 121 7.16 8.80 6.27
N CYS A 122 6.19 9.01 5.40
CA CYS A 122 6.24 8.63 4.01
C CYS A 122 6.89 9.73 3.19
N LYS A 123 7.76 9.33 2.25
CA LYS A 123 8.26 10.28 1.25
C LYS A 123 7.10 10.77 0.42
N GLN A 124 6.95 12.08 0.33
CA GLN A 124 5.90 12.69 -0.47
C GLN A 124 6.17 12.40 -1.95
N THR A 125 5.32 11.61 -2.57
CA THR A 125 5.31 11.46 -4.02
C THR A 125 4.77 12.77 -4.61
N ASN A 126 5.57 13.46 -5.41
CA ASN A 126 5.10 14.63 -6.12
C ASN A 126 4.08 14.18 -7.18
N LEU A 127 2.84 14.64 -7.04
CA LEU A 127 1.83 14.49 -8.08
C LEU A 127 2.22 15.40 -9.26
N GLU A 128 2.92 14.85 -10.23
CA GLU A 128 3.19 15.57 -11.47
C GLU A 128 1.89 15.75 -12.25
N VAL A 129 1.63 16.99 -12.69
CA VAL A 129 0.46 17.29 -13.52
C VAL A 129 0.70 16.68 -14.90
N ARG A 130 -0.13 15.70 -15.26
CA ARG A 130 -0.08 15.09 -16.59
C ARG A 130 -0.42 16.14 -17.67
N PRO A 131 0.39 16.27 -18.73
CA PRO A 131 0.19 17.29 -19.76
C PRO A 131 -1.05 17.04 -20.62
N HIS A 132 -1.50 15.79 -20.73
CA HIS A 132 -2.69 15.42 -21.49
C HIS A 132 -3.81 14.93 -20.57
N SER A 133 -5.06 15.24 -20.91
CA SER A 133 -6.25 14.85 -20.15
C SER A 133 -7.44 14.66 -21.07
N VAL A 134 -8.21 13.61 -20.84
CA VAL A 134 -9.50 13.34 -21.51
C VAL A 134 -10.54 12.89 -20.50
N SER A 135 -11.81 13.16 -20.77
CA SER A 135 -12.95 12.64 -20.01
C SER A 135 -13.39 11.29 -20.56
N ILE A 136 -13.82 10.37 -19.68
CA ILE A 136 -14.38 9.07 -20.09
C ILE A 136 -15.61 9.21 -21.00
N THR A 137 -16.35 10.31 -20.89
CA THR A 137 -17.51 10.64 -21.74
C THR A 137 -17.15 10.85 -23.21
N GLU A 138 -15.91 11.26 -23.50
CA GLU A 138 -15.42 11.45 -24.88
C GLU A 138 -15.31 10.11 -25.63
N PHE A 139 -15.33 8.98 -24.91
CA PHE A 139 -15.26 7.63 -25.45
C PHE A 139 -16.62 6.92 -25.42
N GLY A 140 -17.71 7.68 -25.29
CA GLY A 140 -19.08 7.17 -25.35
C GLY A 140 -19.58 6.55 -24.04
N ALA A 141 -18.89 6.76 -22.92
CA ALA A 141 -19.36 6.30 -21.62
C ALA A 141 -20.62 7.07 -21.17
N VAL A 142 -21.54 6.34 -20.52
CA VAL A 142 -22.78 6.87 -19.96
C VAL A 142 -22.81 6.60 -18.46
N GLY A 143 -22.90 7.68 -17.67
CA GLY A 143 -22.83 7.66 -16.20
C GLY A 143 -24.18 7.40 -15.50
N ASP A 144 -25.03 6.53 -16.06
CA ASP A 144 -26.39 6.24 -15.59
C ASP A 144 -26.47 5.11 -14.55
N GLY A 145 -25.36 4.39 -14.32
CA GLY A 145 -25.26 3.24 -13.43
C GLY A 145 -25.81 1.94 -14.00
N VAL A 146 -26.17 1.91 -15.29
CA VAL A 146 -26.77 0.75 -15.98
C VAL A 146 -26.00 0.39 -17.25
N THR A 147 -25.53 1.39 -18.00
CA THR A 147 -24.76 1.19 -19.23
C THR A 147 -23.40 0.60 -18.90
N LEU A 148 -23.05 -0.54 -19.51
CA LEU A 148 -21.75 -1.18 -19.34
C LEU A 148 -20.66 -0.41 -20.12
N ASN A 149 -19.81 0.29 -19.39
CA ASN A 149 -18.80 1.22 -19.91
C ASN A 149 -17.43 0.57 -20.16
N THR A 150 -17.29 -0.75 -20.02
CA THR A 150 -15.99 -1.45 -20.14
C THR A 150 -15.23 -1.08 -21.40
N LYS A 151 -15.92 -1.04 -22.55
CA LYS A 151 -15.31 -0.64 -23.84
C LYS A 151 -14.90 0.82 -23.86
N ALA A 152 -15.65 1.72 -23.23
CA ALA A 152 -15.29 3.13 -23.16
C ALA A 152 -14.02 3.33 -22.32
N PHE A 153 -13.88 2.62 -21.19
CA PHE A 153 -12.64 2.62 -20.40
C PHE A 153 -11.46 2.08 -21.20
N GLN A 154 -11.62 0.92 -21.84
CA GLN A 154 -10.58 0.31 -22.68
C GLN A 154 -10.14 1.23 -23.82
N ASN A 155 -11.09 1.85 -24.54
CA ASN A 155 -10.79 2.77 -25.63
C ASN A 155 -10.08 4.04 -25.14
N ALA A 156 -10.53 4.61 -24.02
CA ALA A 156 -9.91 5.78 -23.41
C ALA A 156 -8.45 5.50 -23.03
N ILE A 157 -8.21 4.37 -22.35
CA ILE A 157 -6.87 3.99 -21.91
C ILE A 157 -5.97 3.66 -23.10
N PHE A 158 -6.48 2.94 -24.11
CA PHE A 158 -5.75 2.69 -25.34
C PHE A 158 -5.30 3.99 -26.03
N TYR A 159 -6.19 4.98 -26.13
CA TYR A 159 -5.85 6.29 -26.67
C TYR A 159 -4.79 7.01 -25.82
N LEU A 160 -4.96 7.01 -24.49
CA LEU A 160 -4.04 7.68 -23.57
C LEU A 160 -2.63 7.07 -23.58
N ASN A 161 -2.48 5.80 -23.96
CA ASN A 161 -1.18 5.16 -24.10
C ASN A 161 -0.26 5.84 -25.12
N SER A 162 -0.82 6.55 -26.10
CA SER A 162 -0.04 7.34 -27.07
C SER A 162 0.68 8.57 -26.47
N PHE A 163 0.46 8.84 -25.17
CA PHE A 163 1.06 9.92 -24.40
C PHE A 163 2.01 9.43 -23.28
N ALA A 164 2.22 8.11 -23.14
CA ALA A 164 3.10 7.55 -22.11
C ALA A 164 4.51 8.18 -22.16
N ASP A 165 5.14 8.21 -23.34
CA ASP A 165 6.47 8.80 -23.56
C ASP A 165 6.47 10.35 -23.61
N LYS A 166 5.32 10.99 -23.37
CA LYS A 166 5.14 12.45 -23.44
C LYS A 166 4.80 13.06 -22.08
N GLY A 167 5.17 12.39 -20.99
CA GLY A 167 4.87 12.80 -19.61
C GLY A 167 3.55 12.22 -19.07
N GLY A 168 2.95 11.27 -19.79
CA GLY A 168 1.74 10.58 -19.36
C GLY A 168 0.46 11.36 -19.60
N ALA A 169 -0.65 10.79 -19.13
CA ALA A 169 -1.97 11.37 -19.33
C ALA A 169 -2.92 11.10 -18.16
N LYS A 170 -3.96 11.92 -18.09
CA LYS A 170 -5.04 11.80 -17.10
C LYS A 170 -6.33 11.30 -17.77
N LEU A 171 -6.89 10.22 -17.23
CA LEU A 171 -8.28 9.83 -17.49
C LEU A 171 -9.17 10.45 -16.41
N PHE A 172 -10.03 11.38 -16.81
CA PHE A 172 -10.97 12.05 -15.93
C PHE A 172 -12.33 11.34 -15.95
N VAL A 173 -12.84 10.97 -14.78
CA VAL A 173 -14.16 10.36 -14.56
C VAL A 173 -15.02 11.38 -13.82
N PRO A 174 -15.99 12.03 -14.48
CA PRO A 174 -16.84 13.04 -13.86
C PRO A 174 -17.89 12.43 -12.92
N ALA A 175 -18.62 13.30 -12.22
CA ALA A 175 -19.79 12.92 -11.44
C ALA A 175 -20.75 12.06 -12.27
N GLY A 176 -21.24 10.96 -11.68
CA GLY A 176 -22.04 9.95 -12.39
C GLY A 176 -21.75 8.55 -11.87
N ARG A 177 -22.53 7.57 -12.36
CA ARG A 177 -22.41 6.16 -11.99
C ARG A 177 -21.95 5.35 -13.20
N TRP A 178 -20.75 4.80 -13.15
CA TRP A 178 -20.06 4.22 -14.31
C TRP A 178 -19.93 2.70 -14.12
N LEU A 179 -20.96 1.95 -14.54
CA LEU A 179 -20.92 0.48 -14.50
C LEU A 179 -19.85 -0.04 -15.47
N THR A 180 -18.99 -0.94 -15.01
CA THR A 180 -17.92 -1.53 -15.83
C THR A 180 -17.53 -2.91 -15.32
N GLY A 181 -17.09 -3.77 -16.24
CA GLY A 181 -16.28 -4.95 -15.92
C GLY A 181 -14.81 -4.56 -15.70
N SER A 182 -13.93 -5.57 -15.65
CA SER A 182 -12.50 -5.36 -15.49
C SER A 182 -11.89 -4.51 -16.62
N PHE A 183 -11.00 -3.59 -16.28
CA PHE A 183 -10.19 -2.86 -17.24
C PHE A 183 -8.74 -2.68 -16.77
N ASP A 184 -7.85 -2.60 -17.75
CA ASP A 184 -6.40 -2.50 -17.56
C ASP A 184 -5.93 -1.05 -17.53
N LEU A 185 -5.07 -0.72 -16.57
CA LEU A 185 -4.31 0.53 -16.54
C LEU A 185 -3.02 0.43 -17.36
N ILE A 186 -2.39 1.58 -17.60
CA ILE A 186 -1.11 1.72 -18.30
C ILE A 186 -0.13 2.55 -17.46
N SER A 187 1.16 2.51 -17.80
CA SER A 187 2.18 3.37 -17.20
C SER A 187 1.92 4.86 -17.45
N HIS A 188 2.40 5.72 -16.55
CA HIS A 188 2.24 7.18 -16.62
C HIS A 188 0.78 7.66 -16.69
N LEU A 189 -0.15 6.88 -16.14
CA LEU A 189 -1.57 7.21 -16.10
C LEU A 189 -1.94 7.86 -14.77
N THR A 190 -2.79 8.88 -14.83
CA THR A 190 -3.58 9.34 -13.69
C THR A 190 -5.06 9.02 -13.93
N LEU A 191 -5.61 8.05 -13.22
CA LEU A 191 -7.04 7.83 -13.12
C LEU A 191 -7.61 8.80 -12.06
N TRP A 192 -8.38 9.79 -12.50
CA TRP A 192 -8.95 10.83 -11.65
C TRP A 192 -10.47 10.69 -11.53
N LEU A 193 -10.98 10.39 -10.32
CA LEU A 193 -12.41 10.35 -10.04
C LEU A 193 -12.85 11.66 -9.38
N ASP A 194 -13.73 12.41 -10.04
CA ASP A 194 -14.24 13.64 -9.47
C ASP A 194 -15.20 13.39 -8.30
N LYS A 195 -15.57 14.46 -7.62
CA LYS A 195 -16.60 14.41 -6.58
C LYS A 195 -17.89 13.82 -7.19
N ASP A 196 -18.54 12.93 -6.43
CA ASP A 196 -19.77 12.24 -6.82
C ASP A 196 -19.63 11.30 -8.05
N ALA A 197 -18.40 11.03 -8.52
CA ALA A 197 -18.11 9.96 -9.47
C ALA A 197 -18.12 8.60 -8.74
N VAL A 198 -18.81 7.61 -9.29
CA VAL A 198 -18.87 6.25 -8.75
C VAL A 198 -18.58 5.25 -9.87
N ILE A 199 -17.42 4.60 -9.83
CA ILE A 199 -17.17 3.41 -10.65
C ILE A 199 -17.87 2.22 -9.98
N LEU A 200 -18.72 1.52 -10.72
CA LEU A 200 -19.47 0.36 -10.23
C LEU A 200 -18.95 -0.90 -10.91
N GLY A 201 -18.47 -1.87 -10.12
CA GLY A 201 -18.10 -3.19 -10.61
C GLY A 201 -19.34 -3.96 -11.06
N SER A 202 -19.28 -4.56 -12.25
CA SER A 202 -20.41 -5.36 -12.76
C SER A 202 -20.78 -6.50 -11.83
N THR A 203 -22.07 -6.72 -11.62
CA THR A 203 -22.58 -7.87 -10.86
C THR A 203 -22.62 -9.16 -11.68
N ASN A 204 -22.29 -9.11 -12.97
CA ASN A 204 -22.19 -10.28 -13.83
C ASN A 204 -20.76 -10.84 -13.80
N PRO A 205 -20.52 -12.07 -13.31
CA PRO A 205 -19.19 -12.67 -13.25
C PRO A 205 -18.47 -12.75 -14.61
N ASP A 206 -19.20 -12.84 -15.73
CA ASP A 206 -18.62 -12.92 -17.07
C ASP A 206 -17.89 -11.63 -17.49
N ASP A 207 -18.18 -10.50 -16.84
CA ASP A 207 -17.50 -9.21 -17.07
C ASP A 207 -16.13 -9.14 -16.38
N TRP A 208 -15.71 -10.21 -15.69
CA TRP A 208 -14.46 -10.33 -14.94
C TRP A 208 -13.66 -11.52 -15.50
N PRO A 209 -12.79 -11.30 -16.49
CA PRO A 209 -12.05 -12.37 -17.16
C PRO A 209 -11.26 -13.23 -16.16
N VAL A 210 -11.15 -14.53 -16.41
CA VAL A 210 -10.33 -15.42 -15.60
C VAL A 210 -8.87 -15.32 -16.05
N VAL A 211 -7.97 -15.15 -15.08
CA VAL A 211 -6.52 -15.10 -15.27
C VAL A 211 -5.84 -16.18 -14.43
N ASP A 212 -4.57 -16.42 -14.73
CA ASP A 212 -3.75 -17.38 -13.99
C ASP A 212 -3.62 -16.99 -12.50
N PRO A 213 -3.47 -17.98 -11.61
CA PRO A 213 -3.17 -17.70 -10.22
C PRO A 213 -1.84 -16.98 -10.06
N LEU A 214 -1.64 -16.36 -8.90
CA LEU A 214 -0.35 -15.75 -8.58
C LEU A 214 0.73 -16.83 -8.53
N PRO A 215 1.90 -16.62 -9.16
CA PRO A 215 2.97 -17.60 -9.15
C PRO A 215 3.47 -17.91 -7.74
N SER A 216 3.42 -16.95 -6.81
CA SER A 216 3.77 -17.15 -5.40
C SER A 216 2.71 -17.89 -4.58
N TYR A 217 1.57 -18.27 -5.17
CA TYR A 217 0.47 -18.99 -4.51
C TYR A 217 0.21 -20.37 -5.11
N GLY A 218 0.64 -20.63 -6.34
CA GLY A 218 0.47 -21.90 -7.06
C GLY A 218 -0.96 -22.19 -7.57
N ARG A 219 -1.98 -21.59 -6.95
CA ARG A 219 -3.40 -21.73 -7.28
C ARG A 219 -4.21 -20.51 -6.84
N GLY A 220 -5.49 -20.47 -7.22
CA GLY A 220 -6.45 -19.54 -6.64
C GLY A 220 -6.53 -19.66 -5.12
N ARG A 221 -6.65 -18.51 -4.44
CA ARG A 221 -6.64 -18.42 -2.97
C ARG A 221 -7.83 -19.14 -2.32
N GLU A 222 -8.99 -19.13 -2.99
CA GLU A 222 -10.21 -19.75 -2.48
C GLU A 222 -10.46 -21.13 -3.09
N LEU A 223 -10.11 -21.30 -4.36
CA LEU A 223 -10.40 -22.49 -5.15
C LEU A 223 -9.21 -22.87 -6.04
N PRO A 224 -9.00 -24.17 -6.34
CA PRO A 224 -7.98 -24.58 -7.28
C PRO A 224 -8.23 -23.96 -8.66
N GLY A 225 -7.17 -23.69 -9.42
CA GLY A 225 -7.27 -23.11 -10.76
C GLY A 225 -7.05 -21.60 -10.78
N GLY A 226 -7.69 -20.93 -11.74
CA GLY A 226 -7.55 -19.50 -11.99
C GLY A 226 -8.29 -18.62 -10.98
N ARG A 227 -8.25 -17.32 -11.26
CA ARG A 227 -8.92 -16.27 -10.48
C ARG A 227 -9.57 -15.25 -11.40
N HIS A 228 -10.65 -14.63 -10.96
CA HIS A 228 -11.20 -13.48 -11.70
C HIS A 228 -10.22 -12.30 -11.61
N LYS A 229 -10.02 -11.63 -12.75
CA LYS A 229 -9.26 -10.39 -12.86
C LYS A 229 -9.93 -9.29 -12.07
N SER A 230 -9.15 -8.46 -11.39
CA SER A 230 -9.65 -7.36 -10.55
C SER A 230 -10.38 -6.28 -11.36
N LEU A 231 -11.21 -5.45 -10.71
CA LEU A 231 -12.00 -4.42 -11.40
C LEU A 231 -11.10 -3.41 -12.09
N ILE A 232 -10.15 -2.87 -11.31
CA ILE A 232 -9.07 -2.04 -11.79
C ILE A 232 -7.80 -2.86 -11.68
N TYR A 233 -7.23 -3.22 -12.82
CA TYR A 233 -6.07 -4.09 -12.91
C TYR A 233 -4.91 -3.38 -13.60
N GLY A 234 -3.68 -3.72 -13.24
CA GLY A 234 -2.49 -3.31 -13.96
C GLY A 234 -1.34 -4.29 -13.72
N GLN A 235 -0.51 -4.50 -14.74
CA GLN A 235 0.68 -5.34 -14.63
C GLN A 235 1.87 -4.66 -15.31
N ASP A 236 3.05 -4.76 -14.70
CA ASP A 236 4.31 -4.25 -15.25
C ASP A 236 4.29 -2.72 -15.48
N LEU A 237 3.61 -1.99 -14.59
CA LEU A 237 3.38 -0.55 -14.74
C LEU A 237 4.41 0.28 -13.98
N THR A 238 4.65 1.48 -14.49
CA THR A 238 5.44 2.51 -13.79
C THR A 238 4.65 3.80 -13.69
N ASP A 239 4.75 4.49 -12.55
CA ASP A 239 4.19 5.83 -12.37
C ASP A 239 2.67 5.88 -12.61
N VAL A 240 1.92 5.19 -11.73
CA VAL A 240 0.46 5.09 -11.80
C VAL A 240 -0.17 5.81 -10.63
N VAL A 241 -1.12 6.70 -10.93
CA VAL A 241 -1.86 7.47 -9.93
C VAL A 241 -3.35 7.17 -10.03
N ILE A 242 -3.96 6.73 -8.93
CA ILE A 242 -5.41 6.56 -8.79
C ILE A 242 -5.88 7.53 -7.70
N THR A 243 -6.49 8.63 -8.10
CA THR A 243 -6.84 9.70 -7.15
C THR A 243 -8.10 10.46 -7.57
N GLY A 244 -8.45 11.51 -6.84
CA GLY A 244 -9.67 12.24 -7.11
C GLY A 244 -10.07 13.23 -6.04
N ASN A 245 -11.29 13.75 -6.19
CA ASN A 245 -11.94 14.62 -5.23
C ASN A 245 -12.91 13.80 -4.34
N ASN A 246 -12.40 12.70 -3.76
CA ASN A 246 -13.19 11.75 -2.98
C ASN A 246 -14.31 11.07 -3.78
N GLY A 247 -14.02 10.70 -5.03
CA GLY A 247 -14.86 9.77 -5.79
C GLY A 247 -14.83 8.35 -5.21
N THR A 248 -15.73 7.50 -5.70
CA THR A 248 -15.98 6.16 -5.16
C THR A 248 -15.69 5.06 -6.18
N ILE A 249 -15.07 3.99 -5.73
CA ILE A 249 -14.96 2.72 -6.45
C ILE A 249 -15.74 1.68 -5.64
N ASP A 250 -16.85 1.21 -6.19
CA ASP A 250 -17.80 0.30 -5.53
C ASP A 250 -17.80 -1.04 -6.28
N GLY A 251 -17.37 -2.10 -5.60
CA GLY A 251 -17.25 -3.43 -6.17
C GLY A 251 -18.57 -4.20 -6.29
N GLN A 252 -19.66 -3.69 -5.71
CA GLN A 252 -20.96 -4.37 -5.62
C GLN A 252 -20.84 -5.84 -5.13
N GLY A 253 -19.96 -6.07 -4.14
CA GLY A 253 -19.47 -7.38 -3.72
C GLY A 253 -20.51 -8.38 -3.21
N SER A 254 -21.73 -7.94 -2.88
CA SER A 254 -22.79 -8.77 -2.32
C SER A 254 -23.09 -10.04 -3.12
N ILE A 255 -23.05 -9.98 -4.45
CA ILE A 255 -23.23 -11.15 -5.33
C ILE A 255 -22.12 -12.17 -5.12
N TRP A 256 -20.86 -11.71 -5.07
CA TRP A 256 -19.68 -12.54 -4.87
C TRP A 256 -19.67 -13.18 -3.48
N TRP A 257 -20.05 -12.43 -2.45
CA TRP A 257 -20.17 -12.97 -1.09
C TRP A 257 -21.28 -14.02 -0.98
N SER A 258 -22.37 -13.86 -1.72
CA SER A 258 -23.43 -14.87 -1.81
C SER A 258 -22.91 -16.14 -2.49
N LEU A 259 -22.20 -16.01 -3.62
CA LEU A 259 -21.60 -17.16 -4.33
C LEU A 259 -20.58 -17.89 -3.43
N PHE A 260 -19.75 -17.15 -2.70
CA PHE A 260 -18.79 -17.71 -1.74
C PHE A 260 -19.50 -18.51 -0.63
N ARG A 261 -20.48 -17.89 0.04
CA ARG A 261 -21.23 -18.54 1.13
C ARG A 261 -22.00 -19.77 0.66
N ASN A 262 -22.51 -19.74 -0.56
CA ASN A 262 -23.23 -20.86 -1.18
C ASN A 262 -22.29 -21.92 -1.78
N LYS A 263 -20.97 -21.68 -1.81
CA LYS A 263 -19.96 -22.56 -2.41
C LYS A 263 -20.22 -22.84 -3.90
N THR A 264 -20.65 -21.82 -4.63
CA THR A 264 -20.97 -21.88 -6.07
C THR A 264 -20.05 -21.01 -6.91
N LEU A 265 -18.86 -20.69 -6.39
CA LEU A 265 -17.80 -20.04 -7.15
C LEU A 265 -17.12 -21.08 -8.04
N ASP A 266 -16.80 -20.70 -9.27
CA ASP A 266 -15.98 -21.52 -10.17
C ASP A 266 -14.48 -21.20 -10.02
N TYR A 267 -14.15 -19.95 -9.64
CA TYR A 267 -12.80 -19.43 -9.49
C TYR A 267 -12.70 -18.51 -8.27
N THR A 268 -11.47 -18.16 -7.88
CA THR A 268 -11.24 -17.17 -6.81
C THR A 268 -11.84 -15.81 -7.20
N ARG A 269 -12.52 -15.15 -6.26
CA ARG A 269 -13.19 -13.86 -6.46
C ARG A 269 -12.19 -12.76 -6.86
N PRO A 270 -12.63 -11.74 -7.62
CA PRO A 270 -11.76 -10.64 -8.03
C PRO A 270 -11.47 -9.67 -6.88
N HIS A 271 -10.34 -8.98 -6.92
CA HIS A 271 -10.08 -7.84 -6.05
C HIS A 271 -10.71 -6.56 -6.62
N LEU A 272 -10.79 -5.52 -5.79
CA LEU A 272 -11.26 -4.22 -6.28
C LEU A 272 -10.18 -3.49 -7.09
N VAL A 273 -8.96 -3.39 -6.55
CA VAL A 273 -7.78 -2.86 -7.23
C VAL A 273 -6.62 -3.82 -7.06
N GLU A 274 -6.02 -4.25 -8.17
CA GLU A 274 -4.81 -5.08 -8.15
C GLU A 274 -3.77 -4.53 -9.11
N LEU A 275 -2.57 -4.29 -8.57
CA LEU A 275 -1.42 -3.86 -9.35
C LEU A 275 -0.33 -4.89 -9.16
N MET A 276 0.15 -5.44 -10.26
CA MET A 276 1.10 -6.52 -10.31
C MET A 276 2.43 -6.03 -10.86
N ASN A 277 3.54 -6.39 -10.23
CA ASN A 277 4.90 -6.10 -10.71
C ASN A 277 5.12 -4.63 -11.11
N SER A 278 4.56 -3.69 -10.34
CA SER A 278 4.50 -2.28 -10.71
C SER A 278 5.32 -1.41 -9.77
N ALA A 279 5.79 -0.25 -10.24
CA ALA A 279 6.63 0.66 -9.46
C ALA A 279 6.11 2.11 -9.49
N GLY A 280 6.20 2.82 -8.36
CA GLY A 280 5.75 4.21 -8.30
C GLY A 280 4.24 4.33 -8.39
N VAL A 281 3.55 3.73 -7.41
CA VAL A 281 2.08 3.70 -7.35
C VAL A 281 1.60 4.68 -6.28
N LEU A 282 0.62 5.51 -6.63
CA LEU A 282 -0.07 6.38 -5.67
C LEU A 282 -1.59 6.18 -5.76
N ILE A 283 -2.20 5.74 -4.66
CA ILE A 283 -3.64 5.64 -4.49
C ILE A 283 -4.05 6.61 -3.38
N SER A 284 -4.87 7.63 -3.69
CA SER A 284 -5.22 8.61 -2.65
C SER A 284 -6.51 9.38 -2.85
N ASN A 285 -7.09 9.89 -1.76
CA ASN A 285 -8.28 10.75 -1.75
C ASN A 285 -9.51 10.11 -2.42
N LEU A 286 -9.78 8.84 -2.10
CA LEU A 286 -10.87 8.05 -2.67
C LEU A 286 -11.61 7.23 -1.62
N THR A 287 -12.84 6.85 -1.94
CA THR A 287 -13.62 5.88 -1.18
C THR A 287 -13.70 4.55 -1.94
N PHE A 288 -13.44 3.43 -1.26
CA PHE A 288 -13.60 2.07 -1.77
C PHE A 288 -14.74 1.41 -1.02
N LEU A 289 -15.71 0.84 -1.75
CA LEU A 289 -16.90 0.21 -1.19
C LEU A 289 -17.03 -1.23 -1.68
N ASP A 290 -17.49 -2.10 -0.78
CA ASP A 290 -18.09 -3.39 -1.09
C ASP A 290 -17.26 -4.23 -2.08
N SER A 291 -15.96 -4.36 -1.82
CA SER A 291 -15.09 -5.21 -2.62
C SER A 291 -15.58 -6.66 -2.66
N PRO A 292 -15.53 -7.35 -3.82
CA PRO A 292 -15.86 -8.77 -3.91
C PRO A 292 -14.99 -9.67 -3.02
N PHE A 293 -13.72 -9.30 -2.86
CA PHE A 293 -12.69 -9.97 -2.05
C PHE A 293 -11.77 -8.88 -1.44
N TRP A 294 -10.44 -8.99 -1.53
CA TRP A 294 -9.53 -7.93 -1.05
C TRP A 294 -9.71 -6.60 -1.82
N ASN A 295 -9.54 -5.48 -1.12
CA ASN A 295 -9.79 -4.14 -1.69
C ASN A 295 -8.59 -3.64 -2.51
N ILE A 296 -7.44 -3.38 -1.88
CA ILE A 296 -6.27 -2.81 -2.55
C ILE A 296 -5.10 -3.78 -2.43
N HIS A 297 -4.76 -4.44 -3.55
CA HIS A 297 -3.77 -5.51 -3.60
C HIS A 297 -2.56 -5.14 -4.50
N PRO A 298 -1.57 -4.39 -3.96
CA PRO A 298 -0.28 -4.25 -4.61
C PRO A 298 0.54 -5.54 -4.38
N VAL A 299 0.72 -6.31 -5.45
CA VAL A 299 1.47 -7.56 -5.44
C VAL A 299 2.71 -7.44 -6.30
N TYR A 300 3.87 -7.82 -5.76
CA TYR A 300 5.18 -7.66 -6.41
C TYR A 300 5.52 -6.20 -6.76
N CYS A 301 4.99 -5.24 -6.02
CA CYS A 301 5.16 -3.83 -6.32
C CYS A 301 6.31 -3.19 -5.52
N SER A 302 6.79 -2.05 -6.01
CA SER A 302 7.82 -1.25 -5.32
C SER A 302 7.38 0.22 -5.26
N GLN A 303 7.66 0.92 -4.17
CA GLN A 303 7.30 2.35 -4.00
C GLN A 303 5.80 2.58 -4.15
N VAL A 304 5.03 1.98 -3.25
CA VAL A 304 3.57 2.09 -3.22
C VAL A 304 3.14 3.05 -2.12
N THR A 305 2.27 4.00 -2.43
CA THR A 305 1.68 4.91 -1.45
C THR A 305 0.17 4.81 -1.50
N VAL A 306 -0.46 4.46 -0.38
CA VAL A 306 -1.91 4.51 -0.19
C VAL A 306 -2.21 5.53 0.90
N LYS A 307 -2.88 6.63 0.54
CA LYS A 307 -3.04 7.77 1.45
C LYS A 307 -4.43 8.38 1.43
N LYS A 308 -4.98 8.75 2.60
CA LYS A 308 -6.27 9.47 2.68
C LYS A 308 -7.40 8.74 1.96
N VAL A 309 -7.47 7.41 2.13
CA VAL A 309 -8.54 6.59 1.58
C VAL A 309 -9.52 6.16 2.66
N LYS A 310 -10.77 5.95 2.24
CA LYS A 310 -11.81 5.34 3.07
C LYS A 310 -12.18 4.00 2.46
N ILE A 311 -12.08 2.91 3.20
CA ILE A 311 -12.42 1.56 2.71
C ILE A 311 -13.54 1.00 3.58
N LEU A 312 -14.67 0.66 2.97
CA LEU A 312 -15.87 0.21 3.68
C LEU A 312 -16.45 -1.06 3.05
N ALA A 313 -16.81 -2.01 3.90
CA ALA A 313 -17.67 -3.13 3.56
C ALA A 313 -18.49 -3.53 4.81
N PRO A 314 -19.62 -4.25 4.67
CA PRO A 314 -20.31 -4.84 5.81
C PRO A 314 -19.36 -5.66 6.68
N LEU A 315 -19.51 -5.60 8.00
CA LEU A 315 -18.60 -6.27 8.93
C LEU A 315 -18.69 -7.81 8.89
N ASP A 316 -19.71 -8.34 8.22
CA ASP A 316 -19.93 -9.77 7.96
C ASP A 316 -19.57 -10.17 6.51
N SER A 317 -18.98 -9.25 5.73
CA SER A 317 -18.50 -9.54 4.37
C SER A 317 -17.24 -10.41 4.42
N PRO A 318 -17.20 -11.54 3.70
CA PRO A 318 -16.08 -12.48 3.78
C PRO A 318 -14.86 -11.97 3.01
N ASN A 319 -13.71 -11.91 3.69
CA ASN A 319 -12.39 -11.65 3.10
C ASN A 319 -12.31 -10.31 2.35
N THR A 320 -12.87 -9.28 2.96
CA THR A 320 -12.82 -7.91 2.46
C THR A 320 -11.65 -7.14 3.06
N ASP A 321 -10.45 -7.74 3.02
CA ASP A 321 -9.20 -7.17 3.51
C ASP A 321 -9.01 -5.75 2.93
N GLY A 322 -8.52 -4.82 3.74
CA GLY A 322 -8.43 -3.41 3.36
C GLY A 322 -7.28 -3.12 2.40
N ILE A 323 -6.04 -3.31 2.85
CA ILE A 323 -4.85 -3.11 2.01
C ILE A 323 -3.90 -4.29 2.22
N ASP A 324 -3.48 -4.89 1.12
CA ASP A 324 -2.73 -6.15 1.08
C ASP A 324 -1.37 -5.97 0.41
N PRO A 325 -0.34 -5.41 1.08
CA PRO A 325 1.01 -5.45 0.56
C PRO A 325 1.50 -6.90 0.46
N ASP A 326 1.55 -7.44 -0.76
CA ASP A 326 1.99 -8.80 -1.03
C ASP A 326 3.31 -8.79 -1.80
N SER A 327 4.35 -9.38 -1.22
CA SER A 327 5.67 -9.49 -1.83
C SER A 327 6.18 -8.14 -2.37
N SER A 328 5.87 -7.05 -1.66
CA SER A 328 6.04 -5.67 -2.10
C SER A 328 6.99 -4.89 -1.20
N ASP A 329 7.75 -3.94 -1.78
CA ASP A 329 8.76 -3.18 -1.07
C ASP A 329 8.53 -1.66 -1.10
N ASN A 330 8.99 -0.97 -0.05
CA ASN A 330 8.85 0.49 0.09
C ASN A 330 7.37 0.92 0.02
N VAL A 331 6.54 0.35 0.89
CA VAL A 331 5.10 0.62 0.95
C VAL A 331 4.79 1.61 2.06
N CYS A 332 4.04 2.65 1.73
CA CYS A 332 3.50 3.61 2.69
C CYS A 332 1.97 3.54 2.70
N ILE A 333 1.40 3.41 3.89
CA ILE A 333 -0.03 3.49 4.15
C ILE A 333 -0.25 4.56 5.21
N GLU A 334 -0.90 5.67 4.85
CA GLU A 334 -1.11 6.76 5.80
C GLU A 334 -2.47 7.48 5.71
N ASP A 335 -2.95 7.98 6.85
CA ASP A 335 -4.19 8.77 6.91
C ASP A 335 -5.45 8.00 6.42
N CYS A 336 -5.52 6.70 6.68
CA CYS A 336 -6.59 5.83 6.16
C CYS A 336 -7.67 5.55 7.22
N TYR A 337 -8.92 5.41 6.74
CA TYR A 337 -10.02 4.86 7.53
C TYR A 337 -10.53 3.56 6.91
N ILE A 338 -10.55 2.46 7.67
CA ILE A 338 -10.93 1.13 7.16
C ILE A 338 -11.99 0.50 8.07
N SER A 339 -13.11 0.05 7.51
CA SER A 339 -14.16 -0.68 8.23
C SER A 339 -14.65 -1.81 7.35
N THR A 340 -14.14 -3.01 7.56
CA THR A 340 -14.40 -4.17 6.70
C THR A 340 -14.65 -5.43 7.51
N GLY A 341 -14.99 -6.53 6.83
CA GLY A 341 -15.30 -7.81 7.45
C GLY A 341 -14.11 -8.75 7.62
N ASP A 342 -12.90 -8.30 7.27
CA ASP A 342 -11.66 -9.07 7.47
C ASP A 342 -10.51 -8.14 7.91
N ASP A 343 -9.26 -8.45 7.59
CA ASP A 343 -8.09 -7.71 8.05
C ASP A 343 -8.05 -6.26 7.51
N LEU A 344 -7.78 -5.26 8.34
CA LEU A 344 -7.71 -3.87 7.82
C LEU A 344 -6.44 -3.66 6.99
N ILE A 345 -5.32 -4.21 7.47
CA ILE A 345 -4.06 -4.32 6.73
C ILE A 345 -3.61 -5.78 6.81
N ALA A 346 -3.32 -6.41 5.67
CA ALA A 346 -2.84 -7.78 5.60
C ALA A 346 -1.52 -7.85 4.82
N ILE A 347 -0.40 -7.96 5.53
CA ILE A 347 0.91 -8.06 4.91
C ILE A 347 1.20 -9.51 4.54
N LYS A 348 1.46 -9.76 3.26
CA LYS A 348 1.65 -11.09 2.67
C LYS A 348 2.94 -11.18 1.85
N SER A 349 3.37 -12.38 1.50
CA SER A 349 4.52 -12.64 0.62
C SER A 349 4.47 -14.05 0.00
N GLY A 350 3.31 -14.47 -0.49
CA GLY A 350 3.14 -15.81 -1.07
C GLY A 350 2.94 -16.95 -0.06
N TRP A 351 2.64 -18.13 -0.59
CA TRP A 351 2.08 -19.25 0.15
C TRP A 351 2.90 -20.53 -0.01
N ASP A 352 3.37 -21.05 1.12
CA ASP A 352 4.14 -22.29 1.26
C ASP A 352 5.28 -22.42 0.24
N GLU A 353 5.47 -23.59 -0.38
CA GLU A 353 6.55 -23.86 -1.33
C GLU A 353 6.55 -22.92 -2.53
N TYR A 354 5.39 -22.41 -2.94
CA TYR A 354 5.28 -21.45 -4.03
C TYR A 354 5.83 -20.08 -3.63
N GLY A 355 5.51 -19.63 -2.42
CA GLY A 355 6.06 -18.38 -1.87
C GLY A 355 7.56 -18.51 -1.57
N ILE A 356 8.00 -19.66 -1.03
CA ILE A 356 9.42 -19.97 -0.80
C ILE A 356 10.20 -19.95 -2.12
N ALA A 357 9.69 -20.64 -3.15
CA ALA A 357 10.35 -20.71 -4.45
C ALA A 357 10.35 -19.35 -5.17
N PHE A 358 9.29 -18.56 -5.03
CA PHE A 358 9.22 -17.22 -5.59
C PHE A 358 10.21 -16.26 -4.89
N GLY A 359 10.39 -16.41 -3.57
CA GLY A 359 11.50 -15.82 -2.83
C GLY A 359 11.50 -14.30 -2.75
N ARG A 360 10.34 -13.65 -2.92
CA ARG A 360 10.20 -12.18 -2.84
C ARG A 360 9.51 -11.76 -1.55
N PRO A 361 10.19 -11.07 -0.63
CA PRO A 361 9.59 -10.64 0.62
C PRO A 361 8.73 -9.39 0.46
N SER A 362 7.85 -9.17 1.44
CA SER A 362 7.28 -7.85 1.73
C SER A 362 8.18 -7.12 2.72
N THR A 363 8.69 -5.94 2.35
CA THR A 363 9.70 -5.24 3.18
C THR A 363 9.64 -3.71 3.12
N ASN A 364 10.10 -3.06 4.18
CA ASN A 364 10.06 -1.60 4.35
C ASN A 364 8.64 -1.06 4.19
N ILE A 365 7.77 -1.44 5.12
CA ILE A 365 6.35 -1.08 5.13
C ILE A 365 6.09 -0.12 6.29
N ILE A 366 5.54 1.05 5.96
CA ILE A 366 5.14 2.08 6.92
C ILE A 366 3.62 2.14 6.97
N ILE A 367 3.06 2.05 8.17
CA ILE A 367 1.63 2.23 8.47
C ILE A 367 1.52 3.36 9.49
N ASN A 368 0.84 4.44 9.16
CA ASN A 368 0.83 5.65 10.00
C ASN A 368 -0.54 6.33 10.03
N ARG A 369 -1.06 6.69 11.20
CA ARG A 369 -2.38 7.35 11.32
C ARG A 369 -3.48 6.53 10.66
N LEU A 370 -3.61 5.28 11.08
CA LEU A 370 -4.66 4.36 10.63
C LEU A 370 -5.76 4.28 11.69
N THR A 371 -7.02 4.45 11.27
CA THR A 371 -8.20 4.26 12.13
C THR A 371 -9.12 3.23 11.51
N GLY A 372 -9.67 2.31 12.30
CA GLY A 372 -10.62 1.36 11.74
C GLY A 372 -11.21 0.32 12.69
N ARG A 373 -12.06 -0.54 12.12
CA ARG A 373 -12.73 -1.64 12.83
C ARG A 373 -12.95 -2.88 11.97
N THR A 374 -12.87 -4.06 12.58
CA THR A 374 -13.19 -5.35 11.94
C THR A 374 -13.80 -6.34 12.93
N ALA A 375 -15.02 -6.80 12.69
CA ALA A 375 -15.75 -7.58 13.69
C ALA A 375 -15.20 -9.01 13.89
N THR A 376 -14.45 -9.55 12.94
CA THR A 376 -14.13 -10.98 12.86
C THR A 376 -12.62 -11.26 12.72
N SER A 377 -11.81 -10.25 12.36
CA SER A 377 -10.40 -10.45 11.99
C SER A 377 -9.45 -9.46 12.67
N ALA A 378 -8.37 -9.00 12.02
CA ALA A 378 -7.34 -8.18 12.67
C ALA A 378 -7.23 -6.75 12.14
N GLY A 379 -6.85 -5.82 13.00
CA GLY A 379 -6.45 -4.48 12.59
C GLY A 379 -5.22 -4.50 11.68
N ILE A 380 -4.13 -5.11 12.13
CA ILE A 380 -2.95 -5.40 11.31
C ILE A 380 -2.64 -6.89 11.42
N ALA A 381 -2.74 -7.59 10.29
CA ALA A 381 -2.32 -8.97 10.14
C ALA A 381 -1.02 -9.08 9.35
N ILE A 382 -0.14 -9.96 9.80
CA ILE A 382 1.00 -10.44 9.03
C ILE A 382 0.78 -11.93 8.77
N GLY A 383 0.72 -12.31 7.50
CA GLY A 383 0.36 -13.65 7.04
C GLY A 383 -1.15 -13.86 6.79
N SER A 384 -1.62 -15.09 6.59
CA SER A 384 -0.86 -16.33 6.78
C SER A 384 0.13 -16.62 5.66
N GLU A 385 -0.07 -16.01 4.49
CA GLU A 385 0.74 -16.20 3.30
C GLU A 385 2.00 -15.33 3.44
N MET A 386 3.03 -15.82 4.15
CA MET A 386 4.24 -15.07 4.50
C MET A 386 5.55 -15.74 4.03
N SER A 387 5.43 -16.67 3.08
CA SER A 387 6.47 -17.65 2.77
C SER A 387 7.70 -17.08 2.05
N GLY A 388 7.56 -15.97 1.33
CA GLY A 388 8.66 -15.19 0.76
C GLY A 388 9.37 -14.31 1.79
N GLY A 389 8.79 -14.14 2.97
CA GLY A 389 9.31 -13.36 4.10
C GLY A 389 8.65 -11.99 4.27
N VAL A 390 8.56 -11.53 5.51
CA VAL A 390 8.08 -10.19 5.88
C VAL A 390 9.09 -9.54 6.81
N SER A 391 9.52 -8.32 6.49
CA SER A 391 10.49 -7.59 7.33
C SER A 391 10.36 -6.08 7.31
N GLU A 392 10.97 -5.41 8.29
CA GLU A 392 11.03 -3.94 8.35
C GLU A 392 9.62 -3.32 8.27
N VAL A 393 8.72 -3.77 9.16
CA VAL A 393 7.35 -3.25 9.25
C VAL A 393 7.28 -2.27 10.40
N HIS A 394 6.86 -1.04 10.13
CA HIS A 394 6.68 0.00 11.13
C HIS A 394 5.25 0.51 11.11
N ALA A 395 4.52 0.28 12.21
CA ALA A 395 3.18 0.81 12.44
C ALA A 395 3.18 1.81 13.61
N GLN A 396 2.62 3.01 13.40
CA GLN A 396 2.46 4.00 14.47
C GLN A 396 1.17 4.82 14.33
N ASP A 397 0.76 5.43 15.44
CA ASP A 397 -0.43 6.28 15.53
C ASP A 397 -1.70 5.53 15.07
N ILE A 398 -2.00 4.42 15.74
CA ILE A 398 -3.07 3.50 15.35
C ILE A 398 -4.27 3.61 16.29
N ARG A 399 -5.48 3.67 15.74
CA ARG A 399 -6.72 3.58 16.52
C ARG A 399 -7.63 2.47 16.00
N PHE A 400 -7.80 1.41 16.79
CA PHE A 400 -8.75 0.35 16.48
C PHE A 400 -9.87 0.30 17.51
N PHE A 401 -11.09 0.12 17.01
CA PHE A 401 -12.27 0.01 17.84
C PHE A 401 -13.18 -1.11 17.34
N ASP A 402 -14.05 -1.65 18.18
CA ASP A 402 -15.03 -2.70 17.82
C ASP A 402 -14.42 -3.83 16.97
N SER A 403 -13.27 -4.34 17.41
CA SER A 403 -12.43 -5.23 16.60
C SER A 403 -12.15 -6.57 17.26
N TYR A 404 -12.05 -7.64 16.46
CA TYR A 404 -11.73 -8.95 17.03
C TYR A 404 -10.29 -9.04 17.52
N SER A 405 -9.31 -8.66 16.69
CA SER A 405 -7.91 -8.56 17.11
C SER A 405 -7.27 -7.25 16.66
N ALA A 406 -6.30 -6.72 17.40
CA ALA A 406 -5.57 -5.52 16.97
C ALA A 406 -4.33 -5.88 16.14
N ILE A 407 -3.33 -6.52 16.75
CA ILE A 407 -2.13 -7.02 16.05
C ILE A 407 -2.22 -8.54 15.93
N ARG A 408 -2.01 -9.08 14.72
CA ARG A 408 -2.07 -10.51 14.46
C ARG A 408 -0.90 -11.02 13.61
N ILE A 409 -0.27 -12.10 14.05
CA ILE A 409 0.68 -12.87 13.22
C ILE A 409 0.09 -14.27 13.01
N LYS A 410 -0.03 -14.69 11.75
CA LYS A 410 -0.58 -15.98 11.34
C LYS A 410 0.49 -16.75 10.58
N THR A 411 0.78 -17.98 10.99
CA THR A 411 1.65 -18.89 10.24
C THR A 411 1.33 -20.35 10.59
N SER A 412 2.03 -21.29 9.96
CA SER A 412 1.87 -22.74 10.11
C SER A 412 3.18 -23.45 9.76
N PRO A 413 3.50 -24.63 10.32
CA PRO A 413 4.49 -25.52 9.73
C PRO A 413 4.19 -25.72 8.24
N GLY A 414 5.19 -25.58 7.36
CA GLY A 414 4.99 -25.54 5.91
C GLY A 414 5.21 -24.19 5.28
N ARG A 415 4.97 -23.10 6.04
CA ARG A 415 5.10 -21.74 5.51
C ARG A 415 6.54 -21.37 5.19
N GLY A 416 7.51 -21.87 5.95
CA GLY A 416 8.90 -21.41 5.87
C GLY A 416 9.02 -19.89 6.02
N GLY A 417 10.02 -19.30 5.36
CA GLY A 417 10.21 -17.86 5.35
C GLY A 417 10.45 -17.28 6.75
N TYR A 418 10.05 -16.01 6.94
CA TYR A 418 10.24 -15.31 8.21
C TYR A 418 9.26 -14.15 8.39
N VAL A 419 8.95 -13.80 9.64
CA VAL A 419 8.44 -12.47 10.01
C VAL A 419 9.42 -11.90 11.01
N ARG A 420 10.08 -10.79 10.67
CA ARG A 420 11.05 -10.16 11.56
C ARG A 420 11.07 -8.66 11.50
N ASN A 421 11.66 -8.03 12.51
CA ASN A 421 11.89 -6.58 12.52
C ASN A 421 10.57 -5.81 12.35
N VAL A 422 9.63 -6.08 13.25
CA VAL A 422 8.31 -5.44 13.29
C VAL A 422 8.28 -4.50 14.49
N PHE A 423 7.94 -3.24 14.25
CA PHE A 423 7.80 -2.21 15.28
C PHE A 423 6.40 -1.62 15.24
N VAL A 424 5.64 -1.78 16.33
CA VAL A 424 4.31 -1.19 16.50
C VAL A 424 4.37 -0.23 17.68
N SER A 425 3.95 1.02 17.49
CA SER A 425 3.94 2.01 18.58
C SER A 425 2.72 2.92 18.56
N ASN A 426 2.44 3.56 19.70
CA ASN A 426 1.37 4.55 19.87
C ASN A 426 0.01 4.07 19.35
N MET A 427 -0.59 3.13 20.09
CA MET A 427 -1.86 2.51 19.72
C MET A 427 -2.93 2.73 20.78
N THR A 428 -4.13 3.10 20.33
CA THR A 428 -5.33 3.18 21.16
C THR A 428 -6.34 2.12 20.73
N LEU A 429 -6.78 1.31 21.70
CA LEU A 429 -7.73 0.21 21.49
C LEU A 429 -9.01 0.43 22.31
N GLU A 430 -10.16 0.19 21.69
CA GLU A 430 -11.47 0.34 22.35
C GLU A 430 -12.41 -0.80 21.95
N ASN A 431 -12.94 -1.56 22.91
CA ASN A 431 -13.82 -2.70 22.61
C ASN A 431 -13.16 -3.72 21.65
N VAL A 432 -12.00 -4.25 22.07
CA VAL A 432 -11.22 -5.21 21.28
C VAL A 432 -11.16 -6.57 21.98
N ASP A 433 -11.43 -7.64 21.24
CA ASP A 433 -11.49 -8.99 21.81
C ASP A 433 -10.09 -9.50 22.22
N ILE A 434 -9.09 -9.37 21.35
CA ILE A 434 -7.70 -9.79 21.62
C ILE A 434 -6.73 -8.71 21.15
N ALA A 435 -6.03 -8.02 22.06
CA ALA A 435 -5.11 -6.96 21.64
C ALA A 435 -3.92 -7.49 20.81
N ILE A 436 -3.28 -8.57 21.25
CA ILE A 436 -2.12 -9.15 20.55
C ILE A 436 -2.36 -10.65 20.32
N ARG A 437 -2.33 -11.10 19.07
CA ARG A 437 -2.62 -12.50 18.73
C ARG A 437 -1.59 -13.12 17.80
N PHE A 438 -0.87 -14.14 18.25
CA PHE A 438 -0.03 -14.97 17.39
C PHE A 438 -0.61 -16.37 17.27
N THR A 439 -0.61 -16.92 16.07
CA THR A 439 -1.09 -18.27 15.79
C THR A 439 -0.09 -18.97 14.87
N GLY A 440 0.64 -19.93 15.44
CA GLY A 440 1.62 -20.75 14.74
C GLY A 440 1.03 -21.99 14.03
N THR A 441 -0.27 -22.25 14.16
CA THR A 441 -0.95 -23.43 13.58
C THR A 441 -2.19 -23.05 12.76
N TYR A 442 -2.05 -22.08 11.86
CA TYR A 442 -3.18 -21.56 11.06
C TYR A 442 -3.79 -22.60 10.10
N GLY A 443 -3.04 -23.65 9.72
CA GLY A 443 -3.57 -24.91 9.17
C GLY A 443 -4.06 -24.93 7.71
N ASP A 444 -4.09 -23.79 7.00
CA ASP A 444 -4.49 -23.70 5.59
C ASP A 444 -3.28 -23.91 4.66
N HIS A 445 -3.37 -24.72 3.60
CA HIS A 445 -2.26 -25.01 2.67
C HIS A 445 -2.79 -25.08 1.23
N PRO A 446 -2.00 -24.71 0.19
CA PRO A 446 -2.46 -24.70 -1.19
C PRO A 446 -2.77 -26.11 -1.70
N ASP A 447 -1.96 -27.07 -1.29
CA ASP A 447 -2.10 -28.49 -1.58
C ASP A 447 -1.31 -29.32 -0.54
N ASP A 448 -1.23 -30.64 -0.74
CA ASP A 448 -0.57 -31.56 0.20
C ASP A 448 0.95 -31.72 -0.05
N LYS A 449 1.58 -30.88 -0.89
CA LYS A 449 3.00 -31.00 -1.28
C LYS A 449 3.95 -30.09 -0.49
N PHE A 450 3.43 -29.23 0.37
CA PHE A 450 4.25 -28.39 1.24
C PHE A 450 5.17 -29.25 2.13
N ASP A 451 6.36 -28.74 2.45
CA ASP A 451 7.26 -29.42 3.40
C ASP A 451 6.85 -29.08 4.84
N PRO A 452 6.30 -30.01 5.63
CA PRO A 452 5.89 -29.73 7.01
C PRO A 452 7.06 -29.33 7.93
N ASN A 453 8.31 -29.58 7.53
CA ASN A 453 9.50 -29.16 8.26
C ASN A 453 10.00 -27.76 7.86
N ALA A 454 9.38 -27.12 6.86
CA ALA A 454 9.64 -25.73 6.53
C ALA A 454 9.00 -24.83 7.60
N LEU A 455 9.71 -24.66 8.71
CA LEU A 455 9.26 -23.85 9.84
C LEU A 455 9.59 -22.36 9.63
N PRO A 456 8.67 -21.44 9.97
CA PRO A 456 8.84 -20.01 9.82
C PRO A 456 9.66 -19.39 10.95
N LEU A 457 10.67 -18.56 10.65
CA LEU A 457 11.35 -17.78 11.67
C LEU A 457 10.54 -16.54 12.06
N ILE A 458 9.98 -16.53 13.27
CA ILE A 458 9.28 -15.36 13.83
C ILE A 458 10.14 -14.74 14.93
N GLU A 459 10.71 -13.56 14.68
CA GLU A 459 11.61 -12.91 15.63
C GLU A 459 11.51 -11.38 15.65
N LYS A 460 12.00 -10.75 16.71
CA LYS A 460 12.25 -9.31 16.77
C LYS A 460 10.99 -8.47 16.51
N ILE A 461 9.96 -8.76 17.29
CA ILE A 461 8.66 -8.09 17.25
C ILE A 461 8.55 -7.17 18.46
N THR A 462 8.49 -5.87 18.24
CA THR A 462 8.38 -4.87 19.31
C THR A 462 7.03 -4.18 19.25
N ILE A 463 6.28 -4.24 20.35
CA ILE A 463 4.99 -3.56 20.51
C ILE A 463 5.10 -2.65 21.73
N LYS A 464 4.90 -1.34 21.50
CA LYS A 464 5.17 -0.31 22.49
C LYS A 464 4.05 0.72 22.59
N ASP A 465 3.88 1.35 23.75
CA ASP A 465 3.01 2.52 23.93
C ASP A 465 1.56 2.23 23.50
N VAL A 466 0.95 1.21 24.11
CA VAL A 466 -0.41 0.74 23.79
C VAL A 466 -1.34 1.01 24.96
N ILE A 467 -2.46 1.69 24.71
CA ILE A 467 -3.51 1.93 25.70
C ILE A 467 -4.81 1.30 25.20
N GLY A 468 -5.46 0.49 26.03
CA GLY A 468 -6.68 -0.22 25.67
C GLY A 468 -7.78 -0.13 26.71
N GLN A 469 -9.01 0.11 26.27
CA GLN A 469 -10.22 0.08 27.10
C GLN A 469 -11.20 -0.97 26.61
N ASN A 470 -11.89 -1.62 27.55
CA ASN A 470 -12.82 -2.73 27.27
C ASN A 470 -12.17 -3.81 26.39
N ILE A 471 -11.04 -4.33 26.85
CA ILE A 471 -10.29 -5.38 26.15
C ILE A 471 -10.73 -6.72 26.72
N LYS A 472 -11.06 -7.72 25.90
CA LYS A 472 -11.43 -9.04 26.46
C LYS A 472 -10.19 -9.82 26.88
N ARG A 473 -9.16 -9.92 26.04
CA ARG A 473 -7.85 -10.53 26.37
C ARG A 473 -6.70 -9.63 25.93
N ALA A 474 -5.69 -9.51 26.78
CA ALA A 474 -4.47 -8.75 26.48
C ALA A 474 -3.65 -9.46 25.39
N GLY A 475 -3.48 -10.78 25.49
CA GLY A 475 -2.82 -11.52 24.42
C GLY A 475 -3.06 -13.02 24.39
N LEU A 476 -3.06 -13.57 23.18
CA LEU A 476 -3.07 -14.99 22.88
C LEU A 476 -1.91 -15.28 21.91
N LEU A 477 -0.77 -15.71 22.45
CA LEU A 477 0.50 -15.83 21.72
C LEU A 477 0.91 -17.30 21.66
N GLU A 478 0.56 -17.95 20.56
CA GLU A 478 0.80 -19.39 20.35
C GLU A 478 1.81 -19.56 19.22
N GLY A 479 3.05 -19.90 19.58
CA GLY A 479 4.09 -20.28 18.62
C GLY A 479 4.00 -21.74 18.21
N ILE A 480 5.03 -22.25 17.52
CA ILE A 480 5.09 -23.62 17.04
C ILE A 480 5.85 -24.48 18.06
N GLU A 481 5.32 -25.66 18.40
CA GLU A 481 6.01 -26.58 19.29
C GLU A 481 7.35 -27.01 18.67
N GLY A 482 8.45 -26.80 19.40
CA GLY A 482 9.81 -27.08 18.92
C GLY A 482 10.46 -25.93 18.13
N ASP A 483 9.72 -24.87 17.77
CA ASP A 483 10.22 -23.69 17.06
C ASP A 483 9.56 -22.41 17.62
N ASN A 484 10.13 -21.94 18.73
CA ASN A 484 9.56 -20.82 19.47
C ASN A 484 9.61 -19.53 18.66
N PHE A 485 8.60 -18.67 18.82
CA PHE A 485 8.71 -17.28 18.36
C PHE A 485 9.51 -16.49 19.39
N VAL A 486 10.62 -15.88 18.97
CA VAL A 486 11.63 -15.33 19.89
C VAL A 486 11.72 -13.80 19.79
N ASN A 487 12.36 -13.18 20.78
CA ASN A 487 12.62 -11.74 20.77
C ASN A 487 11.33 -10.90 20.62
N ILE A 488 10.27 -11.31 21.31
CA ILE A 488 9.01 -10.56 21.40
C ILE A 488 9.13 -9.55 22.54
N CYS A 489 9.17 -8.26 22.23
CA CYS A 489 9.35 -7.19 23.19
C CYS A 489 8.07 -6.36 23.37
N LEU A 490 7.55 -6.33 24.60
CA LEU A 490 6.38 -5.56 24.98
C LEU A 490 6.79 -4.42 25.92
N SER A 491 6.43 -3.18 25.63
CA SER A 491 6.82 -2.05 26.50
C SER A 491 5.74 -0.99 26.64
N ASN A 492 5.49 -0.51 27.85
CA ASN A 492 4.51 0.55 28.13
C ASN A 492 3.12 0.22 27.54
N ILE A 493 2.53 -0.88 28.01
CA ILE A 493 1.22 -1.37 27.56
C ILE A 493 0.25 -1.34 28.75
N ILE A 494 -0.87 -0.63 28.61
CA ILE A 494 -1.90 -0.52 29.63
C ILE A 494 -3.25 -0.91 29.03
N LEU A 495 -3.72 -2.12 29.34
CA LEU A 495 -4.97 -2.68 28.84
C LEU A 495 -5.94 -2.92 29.98
N ASN A 496 -7.11 -2.28 29.94
CA ASN A 496 -8.21 -2.57 30.84
C ASN A 496 -8.94 -3.83 30.36
N VAL A 497 -8.58 -4.97 30.94
CA VAL A 497 -9.08 -6.29 30.54
C VAL A 497 -10.31 -6.73 31.34
N SER A 498 -11.28 -7.35 30.68
CA SER A 498 -12.47 -7.91 31.33
C SER A 498 -12.36 -9.40 31.65
N SER A 499 -11.48 -10.15 30.97
CA SER A 499 -11.28 -11.58 31.25
C SER A 499 -10.38 -11.84 32.46
N SER A 500 -10.69 -12.88 33.23
CA SER A 500 -9.82 -13.41 34.29
C SER A 500 -8.52 -14.02 33.78
N TYR A 501 -8.47 -14.42 32.50
CA TYR A 501 -7.28 -14.94 31.83
C TYR A 501 -6.83 -13.94 30.76
N SER A 502 -6.06 -12.94 31.19
CA SER A 502 -5.64 -11.82 30.32
C SER A 502 -4.64 -12.25 29.25
N TRP A 503 -3.70 -13.14 29.59
CA TRP A 503 -2.66 -13.63 28.70
C TRP A 503 -2.67 -15.16 28.61
N ASN A 504 -2.48 -15.69 27.41
CA ASN A 504 -2.13 -17.09 27.17
C ASN A 504 -0.95 -17.14 26.22
N CYS A 505 0.11 -17.83 26.61
CA CYS A 505 1.36 -17.88 25.84
C CYS A 505 1.94 -19.28 25.86
N SER A 506 2.27 -19.79 24.68
CA SER A 506 2.94 -21.08 24.47
C SER A 506 3.96 -20.93 23.34
N ASN A 507 5.12 -21.58 23.49
CA ASN A 507 6.17 -21.60 22.45
C ASN A 507 6.58 -20.20 21.97
N VAL A 508 6.65 -19.25 22.89
CA VAL A 508 7.12 -17.89 22.63
C VAL A 508 8.15 -17.50 23.69
N GLN A 509 9.05 -16.58 23.35
CA GLN A 509 10.07 -16.06 24.25
C GLN A 509 10.30 -14.58 23.99
N GLY A 510 10.52 -13.83 25.06
CA GLY A 510 10.87 -12.42 24.95
C GLY A 510 10.76 -11.70 26.28
N TYR A 511 10.46 -10.41 26.19
CA TYR A 511 10.65 -9.47 27.28
C TYR A 511 9.45 -8.55 27.43
N SER A 512 9.18 -8.11 28.66
CA SER A 512 8.17 -7.09 28.93
C SER A 512 8.63 -6.05 29.95
N ASP A 513 8.27 -4.80 29.71
CA ASP A 513 8.53 -3.69 30.62
C ASP A 513 7.32 -2.75 30.71
N PHE A 514 6.87 -2.44 31.93
CA PHE A 514 5.64 -1.64 32.17
C PHE A 514 4.41 -2.15 31.39
N VAL A 515 4.09 -3.43 31.54
CA VAL A 515 2.89 -4.06 30.92
C VAL A 515 1.86 -4.37 32.00
N SER A 516 0.64 -3.85 31.83
CA SER A 516 -0.52 -4.09 32.68
C SER A 516 -1.71 -4.52 31.82
N PRO A 517 -2.35 -5.68 32.10
CA PRO A 517 -2.06 -6.64 33.16
C PRO A 517 -0.73 -7.37 32.93
N GLU A 518 -0.14 -7.92 34.00
CA GLU A 518 1.16 -8.60 33.97
C GLU A 518 1.22 -9.67 32.87
N ALA A 519 2.28 -9.63 32.05
CA ALA A 519 2.47 -10.55 30.94
C ALA A 519 2.69 -12.01 31.40
N CYS A 520 2.48 -12.95 30.48
CA CYS A 520 2.72 -14.37 30.69
C CYS A 520 4.19 -14.71 30.97
N LYS A 521 4.45 -15.81 31.69
CA LYS A 521 5.79 -16.24 32.13
C LYS A 521 6.89 -16.18 31.04
N PRO A 522 6.65 -16.64 29.80
CA PRO A 522 7.69 -16.60 28.76
C PRO A 522 8.10 -15.19 28.29
N LEU A 523 7.35 -14.17 28.69
CA LEU A 523 7.60 -12.75 28.39
C LEU A 523 7.91 -11.93 29.66
N LYS A 524 7.97 -12.55 30.85
CA LYS A 524 8.11 -11.83 32.13
C LYS A 524 9.48 -11.23 32.36
N GLU A 525 10.49 -11.64 31.60
CA GLU A 525 11.83 -11.10 31.76
C GLU A 525 11.84 -9.61 31.39
N ARG A 526 12.50 -8.79 32.21
CA ARG A 526 12.58 -7.35 31.96
C ARG A 526 13.55 -7.06 30.82
N ILE A 527 13.30 -5.96 30.12
CA ILE A 527 14.22 -5.43 29.12
C ILE A 527 15.39 -4.77 29.86
N PHE A 528 16.57 -5.41 29.83
CA PHE A 528 17.83 -4.87 30.33
C PHE A 528 18.65 -4.26 29.18
N PRO A 529 19.66 -3.40 29.46
CA PRO A 529 20.52 -2.85 28.41
C PRO A 529 21.15 -3.91 27.50
N GLU A 530 21.54 -5.07 28.05
CA GLU A 530 22.04 -6.20 27.26
C GLU A 530 21.01 -6.80 26.28
N HIS A 531 19.71 -6.70 26.57
CA HIS A 531 18.62 -7.21 25.72
C HIS A 531 18.13 -6.18 24.68
N SER A 532 18.70 -4.97 24.68
CA SER A 532 18.29 -3.90 23.76
C SER A 532 18.55 -4.24 22.29
N SER A 533 19.50 -5.13 22.00
CA SER A 533 19.78 -5.67 20.66
C SER A 533 18.78 -6.74 20.21
N ASP A 534 18.06 -7.35 21.15
CA ASP A 534 17.07 -8.40 20.87
C ASP A 534 15.73 -7.77 20.49
N CYS A 535 15.39 -6.64 21.12
CA CYS A 535 14.26 -5.82 20.70
C CYS A 535 14.59 -5.05 19.43
N TYR A 536 13.70 -5.14 18.44
CA TYR A 536 13.80 -4.31 17.25
C TYR A 536 13.50 -2.85 17.58
N ASN A 537 14.44 -1.97 17.27
CA ASN A 537 14.29 -0.53 17.43
C ASN A 537 14.40 0.14 16.06
N LEU A 538 13.64 1.21 15.86
CA LEU A 538 13.71 2.01 14.64
C LEU A 538 15.11 2.59 14.43
N SER A 539 15.56 2.67 13.17
CA SER A 539 16.80 3.36 12.82
C SER A 539 16.73 4.86 13.15
N ASN A 540 17.87 5.49 13.44
CA ASN A 540 17.96 6.92 13.82
C ASN A 540 17.28 7.88 12.83
N HIS A 541 17.21 7.52 11.55
CA HIS A 541 16.51 8.32 10.53
C HIS A 541 14.99 8.36 10.75
N LEU A 542 14.36 7.22 11.07
CA LEU A 542 12.94 7.14 11.43
C LEU A 542 12.66 7.63 12.86
N GLN A 543 13.65 7.57 13.75
CA GLN A 543 13.55 8.18 15.08
C GLN A 543 13.62 9.72 15.04
N SER A 544 14.34 10.32 14.08
CA SER A 544 14.49 11.79 13.98
C SER A 544 13.18 12.50 13.60
N SER A 545 12.36 11.89 12.74
CA SER A 545 10.97 12.31 12.52
C SER A 545 10.11 12.15 13.78
N ASN A 546 10.42 11.16 14.63
CA ASN A 546 9.70 10.89 15.88
C ASN A 546 10.14 11.77 17.07
N ASN A 547 11.34 12.36 17.06
CA ASN A 547 11.79 13.27 18.13
C ASN A 547 11.36 14.73 17.89
N GLN A 548 11.14 15.12 16.63
CA GLN A 548 10.57 16.45 16.32
C GLN A 548 9.11 16.57 16.79
N THR A 549 8.35 15.48 16.85
CA THR A 549 6.97 15.46 17.38
C THR A 549 6.91 15.58 18.91
N ARG A 550 7.90 15.07 19.64
CA ARG A 550 7.96 15.17 21.12
C ARG A 550 8.48 16.52 21.63
N ALA A 551 9.44 17.14 20.95
CA ALA A 551 10.00 18.44 21.36
C ALA A 551 9.01 19.61 21.19
N GLY A 552 8.03 19.47 20.29
CA GLY A 552 6.95 20.46 20.11
C GLY A 552 5.91 20.48 21.24
N GLN A 553 5.92 19.51 22.15
CA GLN A 553 5.00 19.44 23.30
C GLN A 553 5.59 19.96 24.62
N ILE A 554 6.88 20.31 24.68
CA ILE A 554 7.56 20.66 25.94
C ILE A 554 8.13 22.11 25.93
N SER A 555 8.17 22.81 24.80
CA SER A 555 8.74 24.18 24.71
C SER A 555 7.71 25.31 24.89
N GLY A 556 6.72 25.10 25.77
CA GLY A 556 5.70 26.08 26.14
C GLY A 556 5.79 26.56 27.58
N ASP A 557 7.00 26.61 28.17
CA ASP A 557 7.20 27.16 29.52
C ASP A 557 7.73 28.59 29.48
N ILE A 558 6.82 29.50 29.81
CA ILE A 558 6.96 30.67 30.69
C ILE A 558 8.37 31.28 30.74
N GLN A 559 8.55 32.43 30.07
CA GLN A 559 9.48 33.47 30.54
C GLN A 559 8.86 34.86 30.37
N CYS A 560 8.66 35.50 31.54
CA CYS A 560 8.28 36.88 31.86
C CYS A 560 6.88 37.37 31.46
#